data_AF-A0A438DNE1-F1
#
_entry.id   AF-A0A438DNE1-F1
#
_cell.length_a   1.000
_cell.length_b   1.000
_cell.length_c   1.000
_cell.angle_alpha   90.00
_cell.angle_beta   90.00
_cell.angle_gamma   90.00
#
_symmetry.space_group_name_H-M   'P 1'
#
loop_
_entity.id
_entity.type
_entity.pdbx_description
1 polymer ?
#
loop_
_entity_poly.entity_id
_entity_poly.type
_entity_poly.pdbx_seq_one_letter_code
_entity_poly.pdbx_strand_id
1 'polypeptide(L)'
;MNMARASGVYTLPKGLDVQAKFATIMRRLDDLEAKKVQEVQIVNEGITQPCLIRKSMEHGVQSCPTLPVVQDMFSKQANALETYKHNSSNSPYSNTYSPGWRNNPNLSWR
;
A
#
# COMPACT_ATOMS: atom_id res chain seq x y z
N MET A 1 19.29 0.68 78.20
CA MET A 1 20.52 1.28 77.64
C MET A 1 21.45 0.11 77.30
N ASN A 2 21.84 -0.23 76.07
CA ASN A 2 21.95 0.50 74.80
C ASN A 2 21.82 -0.46 73.60
N MET A 3 21.45 0.10 72.45
CA MET A 3 21.10 -0.60 71.19
C MET A 3 22.34 -0.92 70.34
N ALA A 4 22.27 -1.99 69.53
CA ALA A 4 22.95 -2.04 68.23
C ALA A 4 22.11 -2.85 67.24
N ARG A 5 21.53 -2.16 66.25
CA ARG A 5 20.70 -2.71 65.17
C ARG A 5 21.60 -3.45 64.18
N ALA A 6 21.30 -4.72 63.91
CA ALA A 6 21.86 -5.43 62.76
C ALA A 6 21.25 -4.87 61.47
N SER A 7 21.97 -3.94 60.84
CA SER A 7 21.66 -3.42 59.51
C SER A 7 22.05 -4.47 58.46
N GLY A 8 21.15 -5.40 58.18
CA GLY A 8 21.29 -6.36 57.09
C GLY A 8 21.22 -5.67 55.73
N VAL A 9 22.37 -5.30 55.18
CA VAL A 9 22.49 -4.82 53.80
C VAL A 9 22.38 -6.03 52.89
N TYR A 10 21.27 -6.17 52.16
CA TYR A 10 21.13 -7.20 51.13
C TYR A 10 22.22 -7.02 50.09
N THR A 11 23.25 -7.87 50.15
CA THR A 11 24.37 -7.84 49.22
C THR A 11 23.95 -8.64 47.99
N LEU A 12 23.67 -7.96 46.88
CA LEU A 12 23.40 -8.60 45.59
C LEU A 12 24.70 -9.28 45.09
N PRO A 13 24.66 -10.55 44.61
CA PRO A 13 25.82 -11.23 44.08
C PRO A 13 26.43 -10.44 42.91
N LYS A 14 27.74 -10.15 43.00
CA LYS A 14 28.47 -9.28 42.07
C LYS A 14 28.39 -9.78 40.62
N GLY A 15 27.75 -9.00 39.76
CA GLY A 15 28.09 -8.79 38.34
C GLY A 15 27.85 -9.95 37.36
N LEU A 16 28.25 -11.18 37.70
CA LEU A 16 28.21 -12.35 36.81
C LEU A 16 26.79 -12.77 36.45
N ASP A 17 25.85 -12.76 37.40
CA ASP A 17 24.44 -13.09 37.13
C ASP A 17 23.76 -12.03 36.25
N VAL A 18 24.02 -10.75 36.53
CA VAL A 18 23.46 -9.63 35.74
C VAL A 18 24.07 -9.58 34.35
N GLN A 19 25.38 -9.80 34.23
CA GLN A 19 26.09 -9.87 32.95
C GLN A 19 25.64 -11.06 32.12
N ALA A 20 25.44 -12.24 32.72
CA ALA A 20 24.91 -13.42 32.04
C ALA A 20 23.48 -13.18 31.55
N LYS A 21 22.64 -12.51 32.35
CA LYS A 21 21.29 -12.10 31.95
C LYS A 21 21.33 -11.09 30.81
N PHE A 22 22.23 -10.11 30.85
CA PHE A 22 22.41 -9.15 29.77
C PHE A 22 22.86 -9.82 28.46
N ALA A 23 23.85 -10.72 28.52
CA ALA A 23 24.29 -11.51 27.38
C ALA A 23 23.16 -12.37 26.81
N THR A 24 22.30 -12.92 27.68
CA THR A 24 21.12 -13.68 27.25
C THR A 24 20.09 -12.80 26.54
N ILE A 25 19.83 -11.59 27.06
CA ILE A 25 18.92 -10.63 26.44
C ILE A 25 19.45 -10.16 25.08
N MET A 26 20.73 -9.80 24.99
CA MET A 26 21.40 -9.43 23.73
C MET A 26 21.24 -10.51 22.68
N ARG A 27 21.55 -11.77 23.02
CA ARG A 27 21.40 -12.90 22.08
C ARG A 27 19.94 -13.11 21.62
N ARG A 28 18.96 -12.90 22.51
CA ARG A 28 17.53 -12.98 22.13
C ARG A 28 17.11 -11.81 21.25
N LEU A 29 17.71 -10.64 21.43
CA LEU A 29 17.44 -9.46 20.63
C LEU A 29 17.98 -9.64 19.20
N ASP A 30 19.19 -10.17 19.05
CA ASP A 30 19.78 -10.51 17.75
C ASP A 30 18.93 -11.56 17.00
N ASP A 31 18.46 -12.61 17.69
CA ASP A 31 17.58 -13.65 17.11
C ASP A 31 16.22 -13.06 16.67
N LEU A 32 15.65 -12.13 17.45
CA LEU A 32 14.42 -11.44 17.09
C LEU A 32 14.62 -10.49 15.90
N GLU A 33 15.76 -9.81 15.81
CA GLU A 33 16.09 -8.97 14.67
C GLU A 33 16.28 -9.78 13.39
N ALA A 34 17.01 -10.91 13.46
CA ALA A 34 17.17 -11.82 12.33
C ALA A 34 15.82 -12.40 11.86
N LYS A 35 14.94 -12.82 12.79
CA LYS A 35 13.58 -13.28 12.47
C LYS A 35 12.72 -12.19 11.86
N LYS A 36 12.80 -10.95 12.36
CA LYS A 36 12.06 -9.82 11.79
C LYS A 36 12.52 -9.54 10.36
N VAL A 37 13.82 -9.57 10.07
CA VAL A 37 14.33 -9.38 8.70
C VAL A 37 13.80 -10.49 7.78
N GLN A 38 13.83 -11.74 8.22
CA GLN A 38 13.30 -12.87 7.47
C GLN A 38 11.78 -12.76 7.24
N GLU A 39 11.01 -12.38 8.27
CA GLU A 39 9.56 -12.21 8.18
C GLU A 39 9.19 -11.02 7.28
N VAL A 40 9.91 -9.90 7.37
CA VAL A 40 9.72 -8.74 6.48
C VAL A 40 10.07 -9.09 5.03
N GLN A 41 11.12 -9.88 4.83
CA GLN A 41 11.49 -10.35 3.51
C GLN A 41 10.46 -11.34 2.93
N ILE A 42 9.95 -12.26 3.74
CA ILE A 42 8.86 -13.18 3.35
C ILE A 42 7.55 -12.43 3.11
N VAL A 43 7.25 -11.38 3.87
CA VAL A 43 6.06 -10.53 3.63
C VAL A 43 6.20 -9.75 2.33
N ASN A 44 7.41 -9.27 2.02
CA ASN A 44 7.70 -8.52 0.81
C ASN A 44 7.77 -9.42 -0.45
N GLU A 45 8.25 -10.65 -0.32
CA GLU A 45 8.36 -11.63 -1.42
C GLU A 45 7.12 -12.53 -1.56
N GLY A 46 6.34 -12.72 -0.49
CA GLY A 46 5.33 -13.79 -0.37
C GLY A 46 3.88 -13.34 -0.25
N ILE A 47 3.58 -12.06 0.02
CA ILE A 47 2.23 -11.54 -0.28
C ILE A 47 2.24 -11.13 -1.75
N THR A 48 2.31 -12.13 -2.63
CA THR A 48 2.02 -11.96 -4.06
C THR A 48 0.56 -11.54 -4.13
N GLN A 49 0.32 -10.23 -4.08
CA GLN A 49 -1.01 -9.67 -4.27
C GLN A 49 -1.57 -10.31 -5.54
N PRO A 50 -2.73 -10.97 -5.47
CA PRO A 50 -3.31 -11.63 -6.63
C PRO A 50 -3.30 -10.65 -7.79
N CYS A 51 -2.85 -11.08 -8.96
CA CYS A 51 -3.03 -10.28 -10.14
C CYS A 51 -4.52 -10.14 -10.40
N LEU A 52 -5.08 -8.98 -10.05
CA LEU A 52 -6.50 -8.71 -10.24
C LEU A 52 -6.89 -8.64 -11.72
N ILE A 53 -5.92 -8.42 -12.62
CA ILE A 53 -6.15 -8.36 -14.07
C ILE A 53 -6.52 -9.75 -14.62
N ARG A 54 -5.80 -10.80 -14.22
CA ARG A 54 -6.06 -12.19 -14.66
C ARG A 54 -6.79 -13.03 -13.60
N LYS A 55 -6.95 -12.51 -12.38
CA LYS A 55 -7.40 -13.24 -11.19
C LYS A 55 -6.52 -14.44 -10.88
N SER A 56 -5.21 -14.30 -11.05
CA SER A 56 -4.21 -15.34 -10.78
C SER A 56 -3.39 -15.03 -9.54
N MET A 57 -2.96 -16.07 -8.83
CA MET A 57 -1.98 -15.99 -7.72
C MET A 57 -0.53 -16.16 -8.21
N GLU A 58 -0.34 -16.49 -9.49
CA GLU A 58 0.97 -16.85 -10.07
C GLU A 58 1.95 -15.68 -10.13
N HIS A 59 1.43 -14.46 -10.24
CA HIS A 59 2.25 -13.27 -10.34
C HIS A 59 1.50 -12.07 -9.74
N GLY A 60 2.24 -11.07 -9.27
CA GLY A 60 1.68 -9.80 -8.87
C GLY A 60 1.10 -9.03 -10.06
N VAL A 61 0.35 -7.96 -9.78
CA VAL A 61 -0.18 -7.06 -10.82
C VAL A 61 0.93 -6.44 -11.68
N GLN A 62 2.07 -6.10 -11.07
CA GLN A 62 3.22 -5.46 -11.73
C GLN A 62 3.93 -6.39 -12.73
N SER A 63 3.90 -7.70 -12.47
CA SER A 63 4.50 -8.71 -13.35
C SER A 63 3.48 -9.34 -14.31
N CYS A 64 2.27 -8.78 -14.41
CA CYS A 64 1.24 -9.33 -15.27
C CYS A 64 1.54 -9.08 -16.75
N PRO A 65 1.59 -10.12 -17.60
CA PRO A 65 1.87 -9.95 -19.04
C PRO A 65 0.81 -9.13 -19.78
N THR A 66 -0.40 -9.03 -19.21
CA THR A 66 -1.52 -8.28 -19.79
C THR A 66 -1.59 -6.83 -19.30
N LEU A 67 -0.76 -6.44 -18.32
CA LEU A 67 -0.71 -5.08 -17.78
C LEU A 67 -0.50 -4.00 -18.85
N PRO A 68 0.45 -4.14 -19.82
CA PRO A 68 0.68 -3.10 -20.82
C PRO A 68 -0.55 -2.85 -21.72
N VAL A 69 -1.27 -3.92 -22.07
CA VAL A 69 -2.46 -3.84 -22.92
C VAL A 69 -3.59 -3.11 -22.19
N VAL A 70 -3.80 -3.44 -20.91
CA VAL A 70 -4.84 -2.80 -20.10
C VAL A 70 -4.55 -1.30 -19.90
N GLN A 71 -3.28 -0.93 -19.68
CA GLN A 71 -2.87 0.47 -19.56
C GLN A 71 -3.13 1.24 -20.86
N ASP A 72 -2.75 0.70 -22.01
CA ASP A 72 -3.00 1.33 -23.33
C ASP A 72 -4.51 1.52 -23.58
N MET A 73 -5.34 0.53 -23.23
CA MET A 73 -6.80 0.66 -23.33
C MET A 73 -7.34 1.82 -22.49
N PHE A 74 -6.92 1.93 -21.23
CA PHE A 74 -7.33 3.03 -20.36
C PHE A 74 -6.84 4.40 -20.88
N SER A 75 -5.61 4.47 -21.37
CA SER A 75 -5.08 5.69 -21.99
C SER A 75 -5.87 6.11 -23.22
N LYS A 76 -6.24 5.16 -24.10
CA LYS A 76 -7.09 5.43 -25.26
C LYS A 76 -8.47 5.93 -24.87
N GLN A 77 -9.08 5.36 -23.83
CA GLN A 77 -10.36 5.83 -23.31
C GLN A 77 -10.27 7.24 -22.73
N ALA A 78 -9.23 7.55 -21.96
CA ALA A 78 -9.00 8.89 -21.43
C ALA A 78 -8.83 9.95 -22.54
N ASN A 79 -8.05 9.62 -23.57
CA ASN A 79 -7.83 10.49 -24.73
C ASN A 79 -9.13 10.69 -25.54
N ALA A 80 -9.95 9.65 -25.69
CA ALA A 80 -11.26 9.75 -26.34
C ALA A 80 -12.22 10.66 -25.55
N LEU A 81 -12.17 10.63 -24.22
CA LEU A 81 -12.97 11.52 -23.38
C LEU A 81 -12.48 12.98 -23.46
N GLU A 82 -11.17 13.20 -23.51
CA GLU A 82 -10.59 14.54 -23.64
C GLU A 82 -10.94 15.18 -24.98
N THR A 83 -10.80 14.41 -26.08
CA THR A 83 -11.23 14.86 -27.42
C THR A 83 -12.73 15.11 -27.47
N TYR A 84 -13.56 14.30 -26.81
CA TYR A 84 -15.00 14.56 -26.67
C TYR A 84 -15.26 15.90 -25.98
N LYS A 85 -14.60 16.21 -24.86
CA LYS A 85 -14.76 17.50 -24.15
C LYS A 85 -14.36 18.69 -25.01
N HIS A 86 -13.30 18.58 -25.81
CA HIS A 86 -12.87 19.64 -26.73
C HIS A 86 -13.86 19.80 -27.91
N ASN A 87 -14.38 18.68 -28.43
CA ASN A 87 -15.34 18.67 -29.53
C ASN A 87 -16.79 18.98 -29.10
N SER A 88 -17.11 18.88 -27.81
CA SER A 88 -18.39 19.26 -27.21
C SER A 88 -18.39 20.71 -26.71
N SER A 89 -17.60 21.60 -27.32
CA SER A 89 -17.90 23.02 -27.24
C SER A 89 -19.39 23.16 -27.54
N ASN A 90 -20.17 23.66 -26.56
CA ASN A 90 -21.64 23.74 -26.55
C ASN A 90 -22.13 24.74 -27.60
N SER A 91 -21.64 24.61 -28.83
CA SER A 91 -22.08 25.31 -30.01
C SER A 91 -23.39 24.67 -30.45
N PRO A 92 -24.48 25.44 -30.53
CA PRO A 92 -25.75 24.99 -31.11
C PRO A 92 -25.60 24.46 -32.55
N TYR A 93 -24.45 24.73 -33.19
CA TYR A 93 -24.13 24.37 -34.56
C TYR A 93 -23.03 23.31 -34.68
N SER A 94 -22.66 22.61 -33.59
CA SER A 94 -21.65 21.55 -33.68
C SER A 94 -22.07 20.44 -34.66
N ASN A 95 -21.12 19.94 -35.46
CA ASN A 95 -21.35 18.90 -36.46
C ASN A 95 -21.65 17.52 -35.84
N THR A 96 -21.31 17.34 -34.56
CA THR A 96 -21.66 16.17 -33.73
C THR A 96 -23.00 16.34 -33.00
N TYR A 97 -23.64 17.52 -33.08
CA TYR A 97 -24.96 17.74 -32.51
C TYR A 97 -26.02 17.07 -33.37
N SER A 98 -26.70 16.08 -32.79
CA SER A 98 -27.73 15.27 -33.45
C SER A 98 -28.78 16.17 -34.15
N PRO A 99 -28.90 16.12 -35.50
CA PRO A 99 -29.75 17.06 -36.24
C PRO A 99 -31.24 16.98 -35.86
N GLY A 100 -31.72 15.82 -35.39
CA GLY A 100 -33.09 15.65 -34.90
C GLY A 100 -33.43 16.42 -33.61
N TRP A 101 -32.42 16.92 -32.88
CA TRP A 101 -32.62 17.71 -31.67
C TRP A 101 -32.66 19.22 -31.94
N ARG A 102 -32.35 19.67 -33.17
CA ARG A 102 -32.34 21.10 -33.56
C ARG A 102 -33.72 21.75 -33.45
N ASN A 103 -34.79 20.98 -33.63
CA ASN A 103 -36.18 21.47 -33.64
C ASN A 103 -37.02 20.89 -32.49
N ASN A 104 -36.40 20.50 -31.38
CA ASN A 104 -37.17 19.94 -30.26
C ASN A 104 -38.01 21.04 -29.60
N PRO A 105 -39.35 20.95 -29.63
CA PRO A 105 -40.23 22.00 -29.12
C PRO A 105 -40.08 22.28 -27.61
N ASN A 106 -39.47 21.35 -26.86
CA ASN A 106 -39.20 21.52 -25.43
C ASN A 106 -37.82 22.13 -25.12
N LEU A 107 -36.98 22.40 -26.12
CA LEU A 107 -35.61 22.94 -25.94
C LEU A 107 -35.41 24.33 -26.56
N SER A 108 -36.47 25.00 -27.03
CA SER A 108 -36.40 26.39 -27.43
C SER A 108 -36.21 27.28 -26.20
N TRP A 109 -35.06 27.96 -26.09
CA TRP A 109 -34.87 28.99 -25.08
C TRP A 109 -35.80 30.17 -25.36
N ARG A 110 -36.58 30.59 -24.36
CA ARG A 110 -37.31 31.87 -24.33
C ARG A 110 -36.47 32.91 -23.59
#